data_AF-A0A9P5ZQZ7-F1
#
_entry.id   AF-A0A9P5ZQZ7-F1
#
_cell.length_a   1.000
_cell.length_b   1.000
_cell.length_c   1.000
_cell.angle_alpha   90.00
_cell.angle_beta   90.00
_cell.angle_gamma   90.00
#
_symmetry.space_group_name_H-M   'P 1'
#
loop_
_entity.id
_entity.type
_entity.pdbx_description
1 polymer ?
#
loop_
_entity_poly.entity_id
_entity_poly.type
_entity_poly.pdbx_seq_one_letter_code
_entity_poly.pdbx_strand_id
1 'polypeptide(L)' 'CISLGCGDVVKKPKLDQHNARCYAGFDCIDCSKTFNSPGEWKGHTSCISEAEKYQKSLYKGPK' A
#
# COMPACT_ATOMS: atom_id res chain seq x y z
N CYS A 1 5.22 -1.94 -5.36
CA CYS A 1 3.78 -1.65 -5.49
C CYS A 1 3.40 -1.92 -6.93
N ILE A 2 2.21 -2.48 -7.17
CA ILE A 2 1.69 -2.69 -8.52
C ILE A 2 0.81 -1.50 -8.92
N SER A 3 0.92 -1.02 -10.15
CA SER A 3 0.06 0.05 -10.66
C SER A 3 -1.20 -0.56 -11.27
N LEU A 4 -2.39 -0.12 -10.83
CA LEU A 4 -3.66 -0.65 -11.32
C LEU A 4 -3.93 -0.33 -12.81
N GLY A 5 -3.37 0.76 -13.32
CA GLY A 5 -3.54 1.17 -14.72
C GLY A 5 -2.50 0.59 -15.68
N CYS A 6 -1.34 0.18 -15.17
CA CYS A 6 -0.20 -0.24 -15.98
C CYS A 6 0.16 -1.74 -15.77
N GLY A 7 -0.29 -2.39 -14.67
CA GLY A 7 0.05 -3.79 -14.34
C GLY A 7 1.51 -4.02 -13.93
N ASP A 8 2.35 -2.98 -14.01
CA ASP A 8 3.77 -3.04 -13.67
C ASP A 8 4.03 -2.99 -12.17
N VAL A 9 5.04 -3.76 -11.75
CA VAL A 9 5.59 -3.70 -10.39
C VAL A 9 6.66 -2.61 -10.33
N VAL A 10 6.32 -1.50 -9.70
CA VAL A 10 7.17 -0.32 -9.57
C VAL A 10 7.79 -0.27 -8.16
N LYS A 11 9.09 0.06 -8.10
CA LYS A 11 9.81 0.31 -6.85
C LYS A 11 9.45 1.70 -6.30
N LYS A 12 9.38 1.83 -4.98
CA LYS A 12 9.10 3.09 -4.23
C LYS A 12 9.74 4.37 -4.79
N PRO A 13 11.06 4.45 -5.05
CA PRO A 13 11.68 5.67 -5.56
C PRO A 13 11.21 6.05 -6.98
N LYS A 14 10.72 5.08 -7.77
CA LYS A 14 10.21 5.31 -9.12
C LYS A 14 8.69 5.51 -9.16
N LEU A 15 8.01 5.37 -8.02
CA LEU A 15 6.56 5.46 -7.94
C LEU A 15 6.06 6.87 -8.24
N ASP A 16 6.78 7.90 -7.77
CA ASP A 16 6.46 9.31 -8.02
C ASP A 16 6.55 9.66 -9.51
N GLN A 17 7.63 9.22 -10.16
CA GLN A 17 7.81 9.38 -11.60
C GLN A 17 6.76 8.59 -12.41
N HIS A 18 6.40 7.39 -11.97
CA HIS A 18 5.36 6.59 -12.63
C HIS A 18 3.97 7.22 -12.46
N ASN A 19 3.67 7.75 -11.27
CA ASN A 19 2.41 8.43 -11.00
C ASN A 19 2.22 9.66 -11.89
N ALA A 20 3.29 10.43 -12.11
CA ALA A 20 3.27 11.59 -13.00
C ALA A 20 2.96 11.24 -14.48
N ARG A 21 3.04 9.95 -14.86
CA ARG A 21 2.76 9.46 -16.22
C ARG A 21 1.46 8.65 -16.30
N CYS A 22 1.26 7.72 -15.37
CA CYS A 22 0.15 6.76 -15.39
C CYS A 22 -1.08 7.31 -14.63
N TYR A 23 -0.92 8.35 -13.78
CA TYR A 23 -1.99 9.00 -12.98
C TYR A 23 -2.95 7.99 -12.31
N ALA A 24 -2.41 6.84 -11.90
CA ALA A 24 -3.16 5.69 -11.45
C ALA A 24 -2.82 5.34 -10.00
N GLY A 25 -3.75 4.67 -9.33
CA GLY A 25 -3.53 4.12 -8.00
C GLY A 25 -2.47 3.02 -7.98
N PHE A 26 -1.88 2.81 -6.81
CA PHE A 26 -0.88 1.78 -6.56
C PHE A 26 -1.29 0.88 -5.42
N ASP A 27 -1.10 -0.42 -5.58
CA ASP A 27 -1.31 -1.40 -4.53
C ASP A 27 0.03 -1.88 -3.97
N CYS A 28 0.14 -1.88 -2.64
CA CYS A 28 1.21 -2.60 -1.99
C CYS A 28 0.97 -4.10 -2.15
N ILE A 29 1.88 -4.82 -2.80
CA ILE A 29 1.80 -6.29 -2.90
C ILE A 29 2.02 -6.95 -1.52
N ASP A 30 2.75 -6.26 -0.63
CA ASP A 30 3.17 -6.82 0.66
C ASP A 30 2.07 -6.77 1.74
N CYS A 31 1.21 -5.74 1.71
CA CYS A 31 0.07 -5.58 2.64
C CYS A 31 -1.28 -5.45 1.95
N SER A 32 -1.35 -5.65 0.63
CA SER A 32 -2.56 -5.48 -0.18
C SER A 32 -3.29 -4.16 0.06
N LYS A 33 -2.53 -3.08 0.37
CA LYS A 33 -3.08 -1.75 0.61
C LYS A 33 -3.06 -0.94 -0.68
N THR A 34 -4.24 -0.52 -1.11
CA THR A 34 -4.42 0.40 -2.23
C THR A 34 -4.12 1.82 -1.77
N PHE A 35 -3.36 2.55 -2.58
CA PHE A 35 -3.03 3.94 -2.38
C PHE A 35 -3.45 4.73 -3.63
N ASN A 36 -4.31 5.72 -3.43
CA ASN A 36 -4.81 6.57 -4.53
C ASN A 36 -4.09 7.92 -4.59
N SER A 37 -3.29 8.24 -3.58
CA SER A 37 -2.70 9.57 -3.39
C SER A 37 -1.20 9.48 -3.10
N PRO A 38 -0.36 10.36 -3.68
CA PRO A 38 1.07 10.39 -3.42
C PRO A 38 1.47 10.62 -1.97
N GLY A 39 0.61 11.25 -1.17
CA GLY A 39 0.82 11.37 0.26
C GLY A 39 0.80 10.02 0.99
N GLU A 40 -0.04 9.07 0.56
CA GLU A 40 -0.24 7.82 1.27
C GLU A 40 0.92 6.84 1.05
N TRP A 41 1.35 6.64 -0.20
CA TRP A 41 2.45 5.72 -0.48
C TRP A 41 3.83 6.29 -0.14
N LYS A 42 4.01 7.63 -0.11
CA LYS A 42 5.26 8.27 0.36
C LYS A 42 5.49 8.06 1.85
N GLY A 43 4.42 8.16 2.65
CA GLY A 43 4.48 7.88 4.09
C GLY A 43 4.52 6.39 4.44
N HIS A 44 4.20 5.53 3.49
CA HIS A 44 4.17 4.08 3.68
C HIS A 44 5.58 3.47 3.64
N THR A 45 6.44 3.76 4.62
CA THR A 45 7.81 3.23 4.71
C THR A 45 7.86 1.81 5.29
N SER A 46 7.00 1.52 6.27
CA SER A 46 6.82 0.20 6.86
C SER A 46 5.47 -0.38 6.44
N CYS A 47 5.50 -1.49 5.71
CA CYS A 47 4.30 -2.28 5.50
C CYS A 47 4.05 -3.05 6.80
N ILE A 48 3.03 -2.62 7.55
CA ILE A 48 2.51 -3.43 8.66
C ILE A 48 1.98 -4.70 7.99
N SER A 49 2.72 -5.79 8.19
CA SER A 49 2.30 -7.10 7.71
C SER A 49 0.96 -7.45 8.37
N GLU A 50 0.15 -8.23 7.67
CA GLU A 50 -1.16 -8.70 8.12
C GLU A 50 -1.15 -9.21 9.59
N ALA A 51 -0.02 -9.78 10.03
CA ALA A 51 0.26 -10.20 11.42
C ALA A 51 0.02 -9.11 12.49
N GLU A 52 0.43 -7.86 12.26
CA GLU A 52 0.25 -6.77 13.24
C GLU A 52 -1.19 -6.23 13.26
N LYS A 53 -1.93 -6.40 12.16
CA LYS A 53 -3.35 -6.01 12.07
C LYS A 53 -4.25 -7.02 12.78
N TYR A 54 -3.97 -8.32 12.68
CA TYR A 54 -4.72 -9.37 13.39
C TYR A 54 -4.46 -9.39 14.91
N GLN A 55 -3.30 -8.95 15.39
CA GLN A 55 -3.05 -8.87 16.84
C GLN A 55 -3.87 -7.78 17.57
N LYS A 56 -4.52 -6.85 16.86
CA LYS A 56 -5.44 -5.87 17.48
C LYS A 56 -6.91 -6.27 17.44
N SER A 57 -7.27 -7.34 16.70
CA SER A 57 -8.65 -7.83 16.60
C SER A 57 -8.95 -9.04 17.48
N LEU A 58 -7.97 -9.54 18.25
CA LEU A 58 -8.23 -10.46 19.36
C LEU A 58 -8.67 -9.70 20.64
N TYR A 59 -9.44 -8.62 20.50
CA TYR A 59 -10.20 -8.10 21.64
C TYR A 59 -11.45 -8.96 21.81
N LYS A 60 -11.31 -10.02 22.61
CA LYS A 60 -12.47 -10.70 23.20
C LYS A 60 -13.17 -9.68 24.10
N GLY A 61 -14.30 -9.14 23.65
CA GLY A 61 -15.22 -8.48 24.58
C GLY A 61 -15.59 -9.46 25.71
N PRO A 62 -15.65 -9.02 26.97
CA PRO A 62 -16.04 -9.89 28.07
C PRO A 62 -17.46 -10.42 27.86
N LYS A 63 -17.62 -11.67 28.30
CA LYS A 63 -18.80 -12.53 28.21
C LYS A 63 -19.97 -11.98 29.03
#